data_AF-A0A7S0BP08-F1
#
_entry.id   AF-A0A7S0BP08-F1
#
_cell.length_a   1.000
_cell.length_b   1.000
_cell.length_c   1.000
_cell.angle_alpha   90.00
_cell.angle_beta   90.00
_cell.angle_gamma   90.00
#
_symmetry.space_group_name_H-M   'P 1'
#
loop_
_entity.id
_entity.type
_entity.pdbx_description
1 polymer ?
#
loop_
_entity_poly.entity_id
_entity_poly.type
_entity_poly.pdbx_seq_one_letter_code
_entity_poly.pdbx_strand_id
1 'polypeptide(L)'
;VKMKNMALQKSQLRKMKKTILEGDWTEVEKLCTKQTFRYQKSFLYGVYEQMYLELINGQEYQKASSLLGKKLKPLESYAFPSDSFKDLCYLLTCRSVNDAATYQNWNGVSATREALVDRFSNILDLESRDAMAHVNTPPKRLLDLIEQAFQFQVQNGKYHPKVPPKIGTVLEDYECFVLPNALRHSFRGHRGNIKSIAFCGEEGQLIVSGSSDNTVGVWDTETGENRAFL
;
A
#
# COMPACT_ATOMS: atom_id res chain seq x y z
N VAL A 1 3.14 -19.38 6.85
CA VAL A 1 3.81 -19.34 5.52
C VAL A 1 4.78 -18.17 5.40
N LYS A 2 4.38 -16.92 5.69
CA LYS A 2 5.27 -15.73 5.61
C LYS A 2 6.59 -15.85 6.40
N MET A 3 6.57 -16.35 7.64
CA MET A 3 7.80 -16.49 8.44
C MET A 3 8.81 -17.50 7.86
N LYS A 4 8.34 -18.61 7.27
CA LYS A 4 9.22 -19.60 6.61
C LYS A 4 9.89 -19.02 5.37
N ASN A 5 9.17 -18.19 4.60
CA ASN A 5 9.72 -17.52 3.41
C ASN A 5 10.76 -16.46 3.76
N MET A 6 10.56 -15.69 4.84
CA MET A 6 11.55 -14.71 5.31
C MET A 6 12.83 -15.37 5.81
N ALA A 7 12.73 -16.48 6.56
CA ALA A 7 13.90 -17.22 7.02
C ALA A 7 14.70 -17.79 5.83
N LEU A 8 14.01 -18.31 4.82
CA LEU A 8 14.64 -18.79 3.58
C LEU A 8 15.35 -17.66 2.83
N GLN A 9 14.71 -16.50 2.66
CA GLN A 9 15.31 -15.33 2.02
C GLN A 9 16.56 -14.84 2.77
N LYS A 10 16.51 -14.74 4.11
CA LYS A 10 17.69 -14.38 4.93
C LYS A 10 18.82 -15.40 4.78
N SER A 11 18.51 -16.69 4.68
CA SER A 11 19.52 -17.72 4.44
C SER A 11 20.14 -17.62 3.05
N GLN A 12 19.35 -17.37 2.00
CA GLN A 12 19.86 -17.17 0.63
C GLN A 12 20.73 -15.92 0.57
N LEU A 13 20.34 -14.85 1.27
CA LEU A 13 21.09 -13.61 1.36
C LEU A 13 22.46 -13.81 2.01
N ARG A 14 22.52 -14.49 3.16
CA ARG A 14 23.78 -14.83 3.82
C ARG A 14 24.67 -15.67 2.92
N LYS A 15 24.09 -16.64 2.21
CA LYS A 15 24.84 -17.46 1.24
C LYS A 15 25.43 -16.60 0.13
N MET A 16 24.64 -15.70 -0.47
CA MET A 16 25.08 -14.80 -1.54
C MET A 16 26.23 -13.89 -1.09
N LYS A 17 26.12 -13.26 0.09
CA LYS A 17 27.20 -12.41 0.62
C LYS A 17 28.50 -13.17 0.79
N LYS A 18 28.42 -14.38 1.36
CA LYS A 18 29.57 -15.26 1.56
C LYS A 18 30.23 -15.63 0.22
N THR A 19 29.44 -16.06 -0.77
CA THR A 19 29.97 -16.46 -2.09
C THR A 19 30.60 -15.30 -2.85
N ILE A 20 30.09 -14.07 -2.70
CA ILE A 20 30.68 -12.87 -3.32
C ILE A 20 32.06 -12.58 -2.69
N LEU A 21 32.17 -12.62 -1.37
CA LEU A 21 33.45 -12.39 -0.68
C LEU A 21 34.49 -13.46 -1.05
N GLU A 22 34.07 -14.73 -1.12
CA GLU A 22 34.91 -15.86 -1.52
C GLU A 22 35.31 -15.80 -3.01
N GLY A 23 34.52 -15.12 -3.86
CA GLY A 23 34.78 -15.01 -5.30
C GLY A 23 34.33 -16.21 -6.13
N ASP A 24 33.42 -17.03 -5.61
CA ASP A 24 32.81 -18.12 -6.38
C ASP A 24 31.71 -17.58 -7.28
N TRP A 25 32.13 -17.01 -8.41
CA TRP A 25 31.22 -16.42 -9.40
C TRP A 25 30.26 -17.44 -10.02
N THR A 26 30.63 -18.73 -10.04
CA THR A 26 29.76 -19.79 -10.60
C THR A 26 28.55 -20.04 -9.71
N GLU A 27 28.73 -20.02 -8.39
CA GLU A 27 27.63 -20.16 -7.45
C GLU A 27 26.81 -18.87 -7.37
N VAL A 28 27.46 -17.69 -7.46
CA VAL A 28 26.76 -16.39 -7.55
C VAL A 28 25.82 -16.36 -8.75
N GLU A 29 26.25 -16.79 -9.94
CA GLU A 29 25.38 -16.85 -11.12
C GLU A 29 24.16 -17.77 -10.91
N LYS A 30 24.35 -18.94 -10.29
CA LYS A 30 23.24 -19.84 -9.95
C LYS A 30 22.26 -19.17 -8.99
N LEU A 31 22.77 -18.46 -7.97
CA LEU A 31 21.93 -17.73 -7.02
C LEU A 31 21.17 -16.58 -7.71
N CYS A 32 21.78 -15.86 -8.63
CA CYS A 32 21.16 -14.77 -9.40
C CYS A 32 19.93 -15.22 -10.22
N THR A 33 19.87 -16.49 -10.65
CA THR A 33 18.70 -17.03 -11.38
C THR A 33 17.49 -17.31 -10.50
N LYS A 34 17.65 -17.38 -9.16
CA LYS A 34 16.55 -17.64 -8.23
C LYS A 34 15.59 -16.46 -8.17
N GLN A 35 14.32 -16.74 -7.89
CA GLN A 35 13.26 -15.72 -7.79
C GLN A 35 13.62 -14.54 -6.88
N THR A 36 14.43 -14.76 -5.85
CA THR A 36 14.86 -13.72 -4.90
C THR A 36 15.64 -12.58 -5.57
N PHE A 37 16.48 -12.87 -6.56
CA PHE A 37 17.42 -11.88 -7.13
C PHE A 37 17.14 -11.56 -8.61
N ARG A 38 16.33 -12.40 -9.30
CA ARG A 38 16.04 -12.27 -10.73
C ARG A 38 15.45 -10.90 -11.14
N TYR A 39 14.70 -10.27 -10.24
CA TYR A 39 14.01 -9.01 -10.48
C TYR A 39 14.84 -7.77 -10.13
N GLN A 40 15.95 -7.92 -9.39
CA GLN A 40 16.79 -6.81 -8.94
C GLN A 40 17.87 -6.49 -9.98
N LYS A 41 17.50 -5.71 -11.01
CA LYS A 41 18.39 -5.43 -12.15
C LYS A 41 19.62 -4.59 -11.80
N SER A 42 19.49 -3.61 -10.92
CA SER A 42 20.61 -2.78 -10.42
C SER A 42 21.63 -3.60 -9.64
N PHE A 43 21.16 -4.55 -8.82
CA PHE A 43 22.02 -5.49 -8.12
C PHE A 43 22.74 -6.42 -9.09
N LEU A 44 22.00 -7.03 -10.02
CA LEU A 44 22.60 -7.89 -11.04
C LEU A 44 23.66 -7.15 -11.86
N TYR A 45 23.41 -5.89 -12.21
CA TYR A 45 24.40 -5.05 -12.88
C TYR A 45 25.67 -4.92 -12.04
N GLY A 46 25.56 -4.52 -10.77
CA GLY A 46 26.73 -4.36 -9.88
C GLY A 46 27.54 -5.65 -9.67
N VAL A 47 26.86 -6.82 -9.63
CA VAL A 47 27.53 -8.13 -9.57
C VAL A 47 28.31 -8.42 -10.85
N TYR A 48 27.70 -8.22 -12.02
CA TYR A 48 28.36 -8.45 -13.29
C TYR A 48 29.46 -7.42 -13.57
N GLU A 49 29.28 -6.18 -13.11
CA GLU A 49 30.27 -5.11 -13.15
C GLU A 49 31.51 -5.52 -12.35
N GLN A 50 31.34 -5.98 -11.11
CA GLN A 50 32.45 -6.49 -10.30
C GLN A 50 33.15 -7.68 -10.96
N MET A 51 32.40 -8.66 -11.47
CA MET A 51 32.96 -9.81 -12.19
C MET A 51 33.76 -9.36 -13.43
N TYR A 52 33.28 -8.34 -14.13
CA TYR A 52 33.97 -7.77 -15.29
C TYR A 52 35.29 -7.10 -14.89
N LEU A 53 35.30 -6.27 -13.86
CA LEU A 53 36.52 -5.59 -13.38
C LEU A 53 37.58 -6.61 -12.93
N GLU A 54 37.16 -7.71 -12.31
CA GLU A 54 38.08 -8.80 -11.93
C GLU A 54 38.68 -9.52 -13.14
N LEU A 55 37.91 -9.73 -14.22
CA LEU A 55 38.42 -10.30 -15.46
C LEU A 55 39.40 -9.36 -16.17
N ILE A 56 39.14 -8.04 -16.14
CA ILE A 56 40.09 -7.04 -16.68
C ILE A 56 41.39 -7.05 -15.88
N ASN A 57 41.31 -7.07 -14.54
CA ASN A 57 42.49 -7.16 -13.68
C ASN A 57 43.27 -8.48 -13.91
N GLY A 58 42.58 -9.58 -14.18
CA GLY A 58 43.16 -10.86 -14.58
C GLY A 58 43.66 -10.94 -16.03
N GLN A 59 43.53 -9.85 -16.81
CA GLN A 59 43.88 -9.78 -18.23
C GLN A 59 43.12 -10.77 -19.13
N GLU A 60 41.92 -11.20 -18.70
CA GLU A 60 41.06 -12.14 -19.42
C GLU A 60 40.06 -11.42 -20.35
N TYR A 61 40.58 -10.59 -21.26
CA TYR A 61 39.78 -9.68 -22.10
C TYR A 61 38.71 -10.37 -22.95
N GLN A 62 38.95 -11.60 -23.41
CA GLN A 62 37.98 -12.35 -24.22
C GLN A 62 36.72 -12.72 -23.41
N LYS A 63 36.90 -13.17 -22.16
CA LYS A 63 35.77 -13.47 -21.27
C LYS A 63 35.07 -12.18 -20.84
N ALA A 64 35.84 -11.13 -20.55
CA ALA A 64 35.33 -9.82 -20.22
C ALA A 64 34.43 -9.26 -21.35
N SER A 65 34.88 -9.33 -22.60
CA SER A 65 34.10 -8.90 -23.77
C SER A 65 32.80 -9.69 -23.94
N SER A 66 32.84 -11.02 -23.73
CA SER A 66 31.63 -11.86 -23.78
C SER A 66 30.62 -11.50 -22.69
N LEU A 67 31.09 -11.27 -21.46
CA LEU A 67 30.29 -10.84 -20.32
C LEU A 67 29.66 -9.45 -20.59
N LEU A 68 30.46 -8.51 -21.09
CA LEU A 68 30.01 -7.17 -21.44
C LEU A 68 28.85 -7.20 -22.43
N GLY A 69 28.99 -7.96 -23.52
CA GLY A 69 27.94 -8.08 -24.54
C GLY A 69 26.70 -8.86 -24.09
N LYS A 70 26.88 -9.99 -23.38
CA LYS A 70 25.76 -10.89 -23.04
C LYS A 70 24.98 -10.47 -21.78
N LYS A 71 25.65 -9.86 -20.80
CA LYS A 71 25.10 -9.64 -19.46
C LYS A 71 24.99 -8.17 -19.10
N LEU A 72 26.03 -7.37 -19.35
CA LEU A 72 26.03 -5.95 -18.98
C LEU A 72 25.26 -5.09 -19.99
N LYS A 73 25.38 -5.33 -21.31
CA LYS A 73 24.67 -4.53 -22.33
C LYS A 73 23.14 -4.52 -22.16
N PRO A 74 22.45 -5.65 -21.87
CA PRO A 74 21.01 -5.63 -21.59
C PRO A 74 20.62 -4.87 -20.31
N LEU A 75 21.58 -4.59 -19.43
CA LEU A 75 21.38 -3.96 -18.12
C LEU A 75 21.95 -2.53 -18.06
N GLU A 76 22.38 -1.97 -19.19
CA GLU A 76 23.00 -0.64 -19.29
C GLU A 76 22.14 0.48 -18.67
N SER A 77 20.81 0.38 -18.77
CA SER A 77 19.89 1.35 -18.15
C SER A 77 19.95 1.40 -16.62
N TYR A 78 20.55 0.39 -15.99
CA TYR A 78 20.71 0.29 -14.54
C TYR A 78 22.14 0.61 -14.08
N ALA A 79 23.01 1.05 -15.00
CA ALA A 79 24.36 1.44 -14.71
C ALA A 79 24.41 2.66 -13.76
N PHE A 80 25.33 2.62 -12.80
CA PHE A 80 25.54 3.75 -11.90
C PHE A 80 27.04 3.93 -11.64
N PRO A 81 27.64 5.07 -12.03
CA PRO A 81 27.03 6.24 -12.70
C PRO A 81 26.44 5.91 -14.09
N SER A 82 25.43 6.68 -14.54
CA SER A 82 24.70 6.42 -15.81
C SER A 82 25.58 6.34 -17.05
N ASP A 83 26.79 6.90 -16.98
CA ASP A 83 27.77 6.94 -18.07
C ASP A 83 28.99 6.05 -17.78
N SER A 84 28.86 5.07 -16.88
CA SER A 84 29.94 4.12 -16.56
C SER A 84 30.15 3.06 -17.65
N PHE A 85 29.15 2.79 -18.48
CA PHE A 85 29.22 1.73 -19.49
C PHE A 85 30.25 2.02 -20.60
N LYS A 86 30.46 3.29 -20.96
CA LYS A 86 31.54 3.67 -21.90
C LYS A 86 32.91 3.37 -21.32
N ASP A 87 33.10 3.59 -20.02
CA ASP A 87 34.36 3.35 -19.31
C ASP A 87 34.63 1.85 -19.24
N LEU A 88 33.58 1.03 -19.04
CA LEU A 88 33.69 -0.43 -19.16
C LEU A 88 34.13 -0.86 -20.57
N CYS A 89 33.58 -0.27 -21.62
CA CYS A 89 34.03 -0.54 -23.00
C CYS A 89 35.50 -0.13 -23.21
N TYR A 90 35.89 1.03 -22.67
CA TYR A 90 37.26 1.55 -22.76
C TYR A 90 38.28 0.61 -22.10
N LEU A 91 37.93 0.03 -20.94
CA LEU A 91 38.77 -0.90 -20.19
C LEU A 91 39.21 -2.15 -20.97
N LEU A 92 38.52 -2.55 -22.05
CA LEU A 92 39.00 -3.64 -22.92
C LEU A 92 40.32 -3.30 -23.64
N THR A 93 40.65 -2.02 -23.74
CA THR A 93 41.89 -1.53 -24.39
C THR A 93 42.95 -1.10 -23.38
N CYS A 94 42.58 -0.94 -22.11
CA CYS A 94 43.47 -0.53 -21.02
C CYS A 94 44.32 -1.68 -20.48
N ARG A 95 45.42 -1.34 -19.81
CA ARG A 95 46.27 -2.32 -19.09
C ARG A 95 45.89 -2.44 -17.62
N SER A 96 45.28 -1.39 -17.06
CA SER A 96 44.84 -1.33 -15.67
C SER A 96 43.39 -0.90 -15.59
N VAL A 97 42.70 -1.36 -14.53
CA VAL A 97 41.34 -0.93 -14.20
C VAL A 97 41.31 0.57 -13.86
N ASN A 98 42.38 1.09 -13.27
CA ASN A 98 42.47 2.47 -12.81
C ASN A 98 42.69 3.47 -13.97
N ASP A 99 42.89 3.00 -15.20
CA ASP A 99 43.04 3.85 -16.39
C ASP A 99 41.71 4.55 -16.76
N ALA A 100 40.57 4.00 -16.33
CA ALA A 100 39.26 4.60 -16.54
C ALA A 100 38.88 5.58 -15.42
N ALA A 101 38.32 6.74 -15.79
CA ALA A 101 37.98 7.82 -14.86
C ALA A 101 37.00 7.38 -13.76
N THR A 102 36.00 6.56 -14.08
CA THR A 102 35.04 6.04 -13.10
C THR A 102 35.68 5.10 -12.08
N TYR A 103 36.76 4.40 -12.45
CA TYR A 103 37.38 3.35 -11.65
C TYR A 103 38.79 3.71 -11.16
N GLN A 104 39.16 5.00 -11.19
CA GLN A 104 40.47 5.46 -10.76
C GLN A 104 40.79 5.10 -9.29
N ASN A 105 39.75 5.09 -8.45
CA ASN A 105 39.82 4.71 -7.02
C ASN A 105 39.54 3.22 -6.79
N TRP A 106 39.76 2.37 -7.79
CA TRP A 106 39.63 0.93 -7.64
C TRP A 106 40.79 0.41 -6.76
N ASN A 107 40.45 -0.02 -5.54
CA ASN A 107 41.40 -0.36 -4.48
C ASN A 107 41.68 -1.87 -4.38
N GLY A 108 41.53 -2.60 -5.48
CA GLY A 108 41.71 -4.05 -5.52
C GLY A 108 40.44 -4.86 -5.33
N VAL A 109 40.58 -6.17 -5.53
CA VAL A 109 39.47 -7.14 -5.58
C VAL A 109 38.76 -7.26 -4.23
N SER A 110 39.49 -7.36 -3.11
CA SER A 110 38.88 -7.57 -1.78
C SER A 110 38.02 -6.39 -1.35
N ALA A 111 38.57 -5.16 -1.44
CA ALA A 111 37.87 -3.94 -1.03
C ALA A 111 36.63 -3.67 -1.87
N THR A 112 36.67 -3.97 -3.17
CA THR A 112 35.53 -3.76 -4.06
C THR A 112 34.42 -4.80 -3.89
N ARG A 113 34.77 -6.05 -3.55
CA ARG A 113 33.79 -7.07 -3.14
C ARG A 113 33.08 -6.69 -1.84
N GLU A 114 33.81 -6.19 -0.84
CA GLU A 114 33.23 -5.71 0.42
C GLU A 114 32.29 -4.53 0.17
N ALA A 115 32.72 -3.53 -0.62
CA ALA A 115 31.88 -2.39 -0.97
C ALA A 115 30.60 -2.81 -1.73
N LEU A 116 30.68 -3.81 -2.61
CA LEU A 116 29.51 -4.37 -3.29
C LEU A 116 28.55 -5.03 -2.30
N VAL A 117 29.07 -5.82 -1.36
CA VAL A 117 28.26 -6.48 -0.32
C VAL A 117 27.60 -5.47 0.61
N ASP A 118 28.28 -4.37 0.95
CA ASP A 118 27.71 -3.30 1.77
C ASP A 118 26.60 -2.54 1.03
N ARG A 119 26.83 -2.17 -0.24
CA ARG A 119 25.80 -1.56 -1.09
C ARG A 119 24.58 -2.47 -1.22
N PHE A 120 24.80 -3.76 -1.42
CA PHE A 120 23.75 -4.76 -1.50
C PHE A 120 22.98 -4.93 -0.19
N SER A 121 23.69 -4.92 0.95
CA SER A 121 23.06 -4.96 2.27
C SER A 121 22.10 -3.79 2.46
N ASN A 122 22.52 -2.59 2.07
CA ASN A 122 21.68 -1.39 2.16
C ASN A 122 20.45 -1.45 1.24
N ILE A 123 20.60 -1.91 -0.01
CA ILE A 123 19.47 -2.06 -0.96
C ILE A 123 18.42 -3.02 -0.40
N LEU A 124 18.87 -4.16 0.12
CA LEU A 124 17.95 -5.15 0.70
C LEU A 124 17.38 -4.74 2.04
N ASP A 125 18.12 -4.01 2.87
CA ASP A 125 17.60 -3.49 4.12
C ASP A 125 16.55 -2.41 3.86
N LEU A 126 16.72 -1.56 2.83
CA LEU A 126 15.71 -0.60 2.37
C LEU A 126 14.46 -1.31 1.84
N GLU A 127 14.60 -2.33 0.99
CA GLU A 127 13.46 -3.11 0.50
C GLU A 127 12.80 -3.97 1.60
N SER A 128 13.57 -4.43 2.59
CA SER A 128 13.02 -5.10 3.77
C SER A 128 12.29 -4.13 4.69
N ARG A 129 12.73 -2.87 4.77
CA ARG A 129 11.99 -1.79 5.42
C ARG A 129 10.71 -1.49 4.68
N ASP A 130 10.68 -1.51 3.35
CA ASP A 130 9.44 -1.41 2.57
C ASP A 130 8.53 -2.64 2.76
N ALA A 131 9.10 -3.83 2.87
CA ALA A 131 8.35 -5.06 3.18
C ALA A 131 7.83 -5.10 4.63
N MET A 132 8.55 -4.48 5.58
CA MET A 132 8.11 -4.22 6.96
C MET A 132 7.17 -3.00 7.05
N ALA A 133 7.23 -2.09 6.06
CA ALA A 133 6.35 -0.94 5.89
C ALA A 133 5.11 -1.27 5.05
N HIS A 134 4.87 -2.55 4.73
CA HIS A 134 3.50 -3.04 4.78
C HIS A 134 3.03 -2.87 6.22
N VAL A 135 2.52 -1.66 6.48
CA VAL A 135 1.77 -1.22 7.65
C VAL A 135 1.09 -2.44 8.22
N ASN A 136 1.28 -2.67 9.52
CA ASN A 136 0.68 -3.74 10.31
C ASN A 136 -0.85 -3.67 10.19
N THR A 137 -1.35 -4.08 9.03
CA THR A 137 -2.71 -3.87 8.57
C THR A 137 -3.47 -5.05 9.14
N PRO A 138 -4.48 -4.77 9.97
CA PRO A 138 -5.31 -5.82 10.52
C PRO A 138 -5.83 -6.72 9.40
N PRO A 139 -6.00 -8.03 9.65
CA PRO A 139 -6.66 -8.89 8.69
C PRO A 139 -8.02 -8.30 8.34
N LYS A 140 -8.40 -8.31 7.07
CA LYS A 140 -9.69 -7.76 6.56
C LYS A 140 -9.88 -6.25 6.73
N ARG A 141 -8.83 -5.45 6.95
CA ARG A 141 -8.93 -3.99 7.12
C ARG A 141 -9.79 -3.25 6.08
N LEU A 142 -9.71 -3.66 4.80
CA LEU A 142 -10.54 -3.06 3.74
C LEU A 142 -12.04 -3.31 3.98
N LEU A 143 -12.40 -4.52 4.41
CA LEU A 143 -13.80 -4.85 4.72
C LEU A 143 -14.29 -4.06 5.94
N ASP A 144 -13.47 -3.96 6.98
CA ASP A 144 -13.82 -3.18 8.17
C ASP A 144 -14.04 -1.70 7.83
N LEU A 145 -13.23 -1.15 6.92
CA LEU A 145 -13.38 0.23 6.45
C LEU A 145 -14.66 0.44 5.63
N ILE A 146 -15.00 -0.51 4.77
CA ILE A 146 -16.25 -0.47 4.00
C ILE A 146 -17.45 -0.55 4.95
N GLU A 147 -17.40 -1.43 5.96
CA GLU A 147 -18.45 -1.54 6.98
C GLU A 147 -18.59 -0.25 7.81
N GLN A 148 -17.46 0.38 8.18
CA GLN A 148 -17.46 1.67 8.87
C GLN A 148 -18.06 2.79 8.02
N ALA A 149 -17.71 2.86 6.73
CA ALA A 149 -18.28 3.86 5.81
C ALA A 149 -19.80 3.70 5.67
N PHE A 150 -20.28 2.45 5.61
CA PHE A 150 -21.70 2.16 5.57
C PHE A 150 -22.43 2.57 6.86
N GLN A 151 -21.88 2.22 8.03
CA GLN A 151 -22.43 2.64 9.32
C GLN A 151 -22.57 4.16 9.40
N PHE A 152 -21.57 4.89 8.90
CA PHE A 152 -21.60 6.35 8.82
C PHE A 152 -22.71 6.87 7.89
N GLN A 153 -22.88 6.29 6.70
CA GLN A 153 -23.96 6.66 5.79
C GLN A 153 -25.35 6.41 6.41
N VAL A 154 -25.55 5.28 7.09
CA VAL A 154 -26.81 4.97 7.79
C VAL A 154 -27.09 5.94 8.93
N GLN A 155 -26.07 6.31 9.72
CA GLN A 155 -26.21 7.26 10.83
C GLN A 155 -26.60 8.66 10.35
N ASN A 156 -26.04 9.11 9.22
CA ASN A 156 -26.36 10.42 8.63
C ASN A 156 -27.67 10.42 7.84
N GLY A 157 -28.31 9.27 7.65
CA GLY A 157 -29.60 9.16 7.02
C GLY A 157 -30.68 9.90 7.82
N LYS A 158 -31.61 10.57 7.12
CA LYS A 158 -32.74 11.28 7.73
C LYS A 158 -33.67 10.37 8.54
N TYR A 159 -33.65 9.07 8.24
CA TYR A 159 -34.46 8.05 8.91
C TYR A 159 -33.58 6.86 9.31
N HIS A 160 -33.68 6.43 10.58
CA HIS A 160 -32.94 5.30 11.12
C HIS A 160 -33.82 4.04 11.13
N PRO A 161 -33.56 3.04 10.26
CA PRO A 161 -34.33 1.81 10.27
C PRO A 161 -34.00 0.99 11.52
N LYS A 162 -35.03 0.39 12.15
CA LYS A 162 -34.85 -0.48 13.33
C LYS A 162 -34.15 -1.81 13.00
N VAL A 163 -34.17 -2.20 11.73
CA VAL A 163 -33.51 -3.40 11.20
C VAL A 163 -32.36 -2.94 10.31
N PRO A 164 -31.17 -3.54 10.41
CA PRO A 164 -30.05 -3.18 9.54
C PRO A 164 -30.46 -3.31 8.06
N PRO A 165 -30.30 -2.24 7.26
CA PRO A 165 -30.77 -2.24 5.89
C PRO A 165 -29.89 -3.16 5.03
N LYS A 166 -30.51 -3.83 4.06
CA LYS A 166 -29.78 -4.64 3.07
C LYS A 166 -29.18 -3.71 2.01
N ILE A 167 -27.88 -3.82 1.82
CA ILE A 167 -27.15 -3.05 0.83
C ILE A 167 -27.30 -3.73 -0.53
N GLY A 168 -27.79 -2.99 -1.53
CA GLY A 168 -27.88 -3.47 -2.91
C GLY A 168 -26.57 -3.31 -3.69
N THR A 169 -25.86 -2.20 -3.47
CA THR A 169 -24.61 -1.86 -4.18
C THR A 169 -23.65 -1.09 -3.25
N VAL A 170 -22.34 -1.16 -3.53
CA VAL A 170 -21.28 -0.35 -2.86
C VAL A 170 -20.84 0.82 -3.76
N LEU A 171 -21.43 0.92 -4.95
CA LEU A 171 -21.05 1.92 -5.97
C LEU A 171 -21.75 3.25 -5.78
N GLU A 172 -22.88 3.26 -5.08
CA GLU A 172 -23.68 4.43 -4.79
C GLU A 172 -23.83 4.55 -3.27
N ASP A 173 -23.97 5.79 -2.79
CA ASP A 173 -24.17 6.05 -1.37
C ASP A 173 -25.51 5.48 -0.91
N TYR A 174 -25.56 4.97 0.32
CA TYR A 174 -26.79 4.43 0.89
C TYR A 174 -27.85 5.53 1.09
N GLU A 175 -28.98 5.41 0.38
CA GLU A 175 -30.19 6.21 0.61
C GLU A 175 -31.26 5.39 1.34
N CYS A 176 -31.72 5.91 2.48
CA CYS A 176 -32.79 5.29 3.26
C CYS A 176 -34.15 5.59 2.61
N PHE A 177 -34.62 4.72 1.71
CA PHE A 177 -35.98 4.78 1.18
C PHE A 177 -36.97 4.17 2.17
N VAL A 178 -37.28 4.88 3.26
CA VAL A 178 -38.39 4.54 4.16
C VAL A 178 -39.52 5.53 3.91
N LEU A 179 -40.52 5.08 3.17
CA LEU A 179 -41.83 5.74 3.18
C LEU A 179 -42.43 5.51 4.58
N PRO A 180 -42.87 6.56 5.30
CA PRO A 180 -43.62 6.38 6.55
C PRO A 180 -44.95 5.70 6.23
N ASN A 181 -44.95 4.37 6.24
CA ASN A 181 -46.11 3.53 5.99
C ASN A 181 -46.79 3.07 7.29
N ALA A 182 -46.29 3.53 8.44
CA ALA A 182 -46.80 3.20 9.76
C ALA A 182 -47.38 4.43 10.45
N LEU A 183 -48.67 4.36 10.80
CA LEU A 183 -49.31 5.32 11.70
C LEU A 183 -48.67 5.18 13.08
N ARG A 184 -47.93 6.20 13.55
CA ARG A 184 -47.28 6.17 14.87
C ARG A 184 -48.30 6.39 16.00
N HIS A 185 -49.10 7.45 15.90
CA HIS A 185 -50.11 7.83 16.89
C HIS A 185 -51.36 8.41 16.23
N SER A 186 -52.51 8.24 16.88
CA SER A 186 -53.77 8.88 16.53
C SER A 186 -54.19 9.80 17.67
N PHE A 187 -54.02 11.10 17.50
CA PHE A 187 -54.39 12.11 18.49
C PHE A 187 -55.90 12.31 18.50
N ARG A 188 -56.55 12.02 19.62
CA ARG A 188 -58.01 12.07 19.78
C ARG A 188 -58.38 12.98 20.93
N GLY A 189 -59.33 13.88 20.70
CA GLY A 189 -59.89 14.73 21.76
C GLY A 189 -60.56 16.01 21.26
N HIS A 190 -60.15 16.53 20.09
CA HIS A 190 -60.87 17.62 19.45
C HIS A 190 -62.29 17.18 19.06
N ARG A 191 -63.25 18.08 19.30
CA ARG A 191 -64.68 17.89 18.98
C ARG A 191 -65.09 18.56 17.68
N GLY A 192 -64.18 19.32 17.08
CA GLY A 192 -64.37 20.06 15.84
C GLY A 192 -63.29 19.75 14.81
N ASN A 193 -63.42 20.37 13.63
CA ASN A 193 -62.43 20.24 12.57
C ASN A 193 -61.13 20.92 12.99
N ILE A 194 -60.03 20.17 12.89
CA ILE A 194 -58.69 20.71 13.07
C ILE A 194 -58.37 21.59 11.86
N LYS A 195 -58.09 22.86 12.09
CA LYS A 195 -57.82 23.85 11.04
C LYS A 195 -56.32 24.09 10.84
N SER A 196 -55.50 23.82 11.86
CA SER A 196 -54.05 24.04 11.80
C SER A 196 -53.31 23.06 12.70
N ILE A 197 -52.10 22.67 12.29
CA ILE A 197 -51.19 21.80 13.03
C ILE A 197 -49.77 22.37 12.88
N ALA A 198 -49.02 22.45 13.97
CA ALA A 198 -47.62 22.86 13.98
C ALA A 198 -46.79 22.02 14.95
N PHE A 199 -45.53 21.76 14.60
CA PHE A 199 -44.56 21.20 15.54
C PHE A 199 -43.94 22.31 16.38
N CYS A 200 -43.69 22.04 17.65
CA CYS A 200 -43.10 22.97 18.61
C CYS A 200 -42.00 22.27 19.43
N GLY A 201 -40.96 23.03 19.80
CA GLY A 201 -39.76 22.55 20.48
C GLY A 201 -38.54 22.47 19.55
N GLU A 202 -37.34 22.49 20.12
CA GLU A 202 -36.06 22.49 19.37
C GLU A 202 -35.87 21.24 18.50
N GLU A 203 -36.42 20.09 18.93
CA GLU A 203 -36.42 18.84 18.16
C GLU A 203 -37.84 18.41 17.74
N GLY A 204 -38.84 19.30 17.86
CA GLY A 204 -40.23 18.98 17.53
C GLY A 204 -40.90 17.98 18.48
N GLN A 205 -40.59 18.07 19.79
CA GLN A 205 -41.13 17.15 20.79
C GLN A 205 -42.63 17.32 21.06
N LEU A 206 -43.23 18.44 20.63
CA LEU A 206 -44.65 18.72 20.83
C LEU A 206 -45.36 19.01 19.50
N ILE A 207 -46.61 18.60 19.41
CA ILE A 207 -47.55 19.03 18.35
C ILE A 207 -48.59 19.95 18.98
N VAL A 208 -48.84 21.07 18.31
CA VAL A 208 -49.92 22.00 18.63
C VAL A 208 -50.95 21.93 17.51
N SER A 209 -52.20 21.66 17.85
CA SER A 209 -53.32 21.63 16.90
C SER A 209 -54.40 22.63 17.29
N GLY A 210 -54.83 23.46 16.35
CA GLY A 210 -55.94 24.40 16.52
C GLY A 210 -57.21 23.86 15.89
N SER A 211 -58.30 23.82 16.65
CA SER A 211 -59.57 23.23 16.23
C SER A 211 -60.72 24.23 16.21
N SER A 212 -61.76 23.92 15.44
CA SER A 212 -63.01 24.69 15.40
C SER A 212 -63.88 24.51 16.66
N ASP A 213 -63.47 23.66 17.60
CA ASP A 213 -64.08 23.56 18.93
C ASP A 213 -63.64 24.66 19.90
N ASN A 214 -62.94 25.69 19.38
CA ASN A 214 -62.36 26.80 20.13
C ASN A 214 -61.28 26.39 21.13
N THR A 215 -60.66 25.22 20.93
CA THR A 215 -59.53 24.77 21.76
C THR A 215 -58.28 24.52 20.93
N VAL A 216 -57.14 24.61 21.61
CA VAL A 216 -55.82 24.24 21.12
C VAL A 216 -55.36 23.01 21.90
N GLY A 217 -55.13 21.91 21.19
CA GLY A 217 -54.57 20.69 21.76
C GLY A 217 -53.05 20.73 21.72
N VAL A 218 -52.41 20.43 22.84
CA VAL A 218 -50.95 20.21 22.93
C VAL A 218 -50.70 18.73 23.17
N TRP A 219 -49.93 18.12 22.28
CA TRP A 219 -49.69 16.69 22.26
C TRP A 219 -48.20 16.38 22.33
N ASP A 220 -47.87 15.29 22.99
CA ASP A 220 -46.53 14.73 23.00
C ASP A 220 -46.31 13.87 21.74
N THR A 221 -45.24 14.13 20.99
CA THR A 221 -44.97 13.42 19.72
C THR A 221 -44.51 11.98 19.91
N GLU A 222 -43.94 11.63 21.06
CA GLU A 222 -43.44 10.30 21.34
C GLU A 222 -44.48 9.39 21.96
N THR A 223 -45.29 9.91 22.89
CA THR A 223 -46.28 9.12 23.63
C THR A 223 -47.68 9.17 23.00
N GLY A 224 -47.96 10.19 22.19
CA GLY A 224 -49.30 10.39 21.63
C GLY A 224 -50.29 10.98 22.65
N GLU A 225 -49.85 11.28 23.87
CA GLU A 225 -50.70 11.74 24.95
C GLU A 225 -51.04 13.23 24.82
N ASN A 226 -52.26 13.58 25.23
CA ASN A 226 -52.67 14.97 25.37
C ASN A 226 -52.06 15.56 26.63
N ARG A 227 -51.24 16.62 26.49
CA ARG A 227 -50.66 17.34 27.62
C ARG A 227 -51.57 18.47 28.12
N ALA A 228 -52.30 19.14 27.21
CA ALA A 228 -53.23 20.19 27.56
C ALA A 228 -54.25 20.49 26.45
N PHE A 229 -55.42 20.97 26.84
CA PHE A 229 -56.31 21.77 26.00
C PHE A 229 -56.32 23.20 26.55
N LEU A 230 -56.03 24.16 25.68
CA LEU A 230 -56.08 25.60 25.94
C LEU A 230 -57.27 26.21 25.19
#